data_AF-A0A3D4B1H6-F1
#
_entry.id   AF-A0A3D4B1H6-F1
#
_cell.length_a   1.000
_cell.length_b   1.000
_cell.length_c   1.000
_cell.angle_alpha   90.00
_cell.angle_beta   90.00
_cell.angle_gamma   90.00
#
_symmetry.space_group_name_H-M   'P 1'
#
loop_
_entity.id
_entity.type
_entity.pdbx_description
1 polymer ?
#
loop_
_entity_poly.entity_id
_entity_poly.type
_entity_poly.pdbx_seq_one_letter_code
_entity_poly.pdbx_strand_id
1 'polypeptide(L)'
;GDCSDFTTLEDAIGEQISQSIHAKVIESLLISMVCDNTLKDAVRTKGASVLTRLWDNRFSKRIEAYFPVLETTWEARRHTTVQLGTLMGVSEIFALMREGGDLRFVDYFSRDTCPHDELQAFREFLFGVSAEELRIMDKKMKDGKNRVFTTQDADTTLSLPSTYLYNHSATDFVTQLYLFFVKRHLEAHTRRIRNLQGPKRTAEEHVLVYFLEQACAEGK
;
A
#
# COMPACT_ATOMS: atom_id res chain seq x y z
N GLY A 1 -4.41 -2.28 -40.48
CA GLY A 1 -3.87 -0.91 -40.44
C GLY A 1 -4.10 -0.33 -39.07
N ASP A 2 -5.32 0.14 -38.78
CA ASP A 2 -5.58 1.04 -37.64
C ASP A 2 -5.71 0.42 -36.25
N CYS A 3 -5.99 -0.88 -36.12
CA CYS A 3 -6.29 -1.47 -34.80
C CYS A 3 -5.03 -1.66 -33.91
N SER A 4 -3.85 -1.78 -34.52
CA SER A 4 -2.58 -1.86 -33.77
C SER A 4 -2.16 -0.51 -33.21
N ASP A 5 -2.41 0.59 -33.94
CA ASP A 5 -1.96 1.92 -33.53
C ASP A 5 -2.79 2.46 -32.37
N PHE A 6 -4.11 2.15 -32.37
CA PHE A 6 -4.99 2.55 -31.28
C PHE A 6 -4.67 1.85 -29.95
N THR A 7 -4.40 0.53 -29.99
CA THR A 7 -4.01 -0.24 -28.80
C THR A 7 -2.67 0.22 -28.24
N THR A 8 -1.69 0.54 -29.09
CA THR A 8 -0.40 1.10 -28.63
C THR A 8 -0.55 2.48 -27.98
N LEU A 9 -1.50 3.30 -28.45
CA LEU A 9 -1.78 4.61 -27.85
C LEU A 9 -2.48 4.47 -26.50
N GLU A 10 -3.44 3.55 -26.39
CA GLU A 10 -4.12 3.23 -25.12
C GLU A 10 -3.13 2.73 -24.07
N ASP A 11 -2.22 1.83 -24.45
CA ASP A 11 -1.17 1.32 -23.56
C ASP A 11 -0.23 2.44 -23.10
N ALA A 12 0.19 3.32 -24.02
CA ALA A 12 1.05 4.45 -23.69
C ALA A 12 0.37 5.47 -22.75
N ILE A 13 -0.91 5.76 -22.97
CA ILE A 13 -1.71 6.59 -22.08
C ILE A 13 -1.84 5.93 -20.71
N GLY A 14 -2.13 4.62 -20.67
CA GLY A 14 -2.21 3.84 -19.43
C GLY A 14 -0.92 3.89 -18.62
N GLU A 15 0.24 3.77 -19.26
CA GLU A 15 1.55 3.87 -18.59
C GLU A 15 1.76 5.27 -17.99
N GLN A 16 1.42 6.34 -18.72
CA GLN A 16 1.56 7.71 -18.23
C GLN A 16 0.64 8.03 -17.05
N ILE A 17 -0.59 7.52 -17.09
CA ILE A 17 -1.54 7.68 -15.97
C ILE A 17 -1.02 6.89 -14.75
N SER A 18 -0.54 5.64 -14.93
CA SER A 18 0.05 4.85 -13.84
C SER A 18 1.22 5.59 -13.16
N GLN A 19 2.17 6.10 -13.96
CA GLN A 19 3.29 6.90 -13.46
C GLN A 19 2.82 8.15 -12.69
N SER A 20 1.80 8.83 -13.19
CA SER A 20 1.22 10.00 -12.52
C SER A 20 0.61 9.64 -11.17
N ILE A 21 -0.03 8.48 -11.05
CA ILE A 21 -0.62 8.01 -9.80
C ILE A 21 0.44 7.55 -8.81
N HIS A 22 1.46 6.81 -9.24
CA HIS A 22 2.59 6.47 -8.38
C HIS A 22 3.25 7.73 -7.80
N ALA A 23 3.51 8.73 -8.64
CA ALA A 23 4.05 10.01 -8.19
C ALA A 23 3.12 10.70 -7.16
N LYS A 24 1.80 10.64 -7.36
CA LYS A 24 0.81 11.21 -6.42
C LYS A 24 0.75 10.46 -5.09
N VAL A 25 0.85 9.14 -5.11
CA VAL A 25 0.89 8.33 -3.88
C VAL A 25 2.18 8.65 -3.11
N ILE A 26 3.33 8.66 -3.78
CA ILE A 26 4.62 9.03 -3.17
C ILE A 26 4.58 10.45 -2.60
N GLU A 27 4.04 11.42 -3.35
CA GLU A 27 3.86 12.79 -2.88
C GLU A 27 3.03 12.84 -1.59
N SER A 28 1.91 12.11 -1.55
CA SER A 28 1.04 12.05 -0.37
C SER A 28 1.76 11.44 0.85
N LEU A 29 2.54 10.37 0.64
CA LEU A 29 3.36 9.76 1.68
C LEU A 29 4.41 10.74 2.23
N LEU A 30 5.15 11.42 1.35
CA LEU A 30 6.17 12.38 1.75
C LEU A 30 5.57 13.57 2.50
N ILE A 31 4.43 14.10 2.07
CA ILE A 31 3.72 15.18 2.78
C ILE A 31 3.33 14.72 4.19
N SER A 32 2.73 13.54 4.32
CA SER A 32 2.37 12.96 5.63
C SER A 32 3.58 12.87 6.55
N MET A 33 4.72 12.40 6.04
CA MET A 33 5.94 12.22 6.80
C MET A 33 6.61 13.54 7.22
N VAL A 34 6.69 14.53 6.32
CA VAL A 34 7.28 15.84 6.63
C VAL A 34 6.49 16.55 7.74
N CYS A 35 5.17 16.39 7.74
CA CYS A 35 4.27 16.94 8.74
C CYS A 35 4.23 16.14 10.05
N ASP A 36 4.86 14.97 10.13
CA ASP A 36 4.81 14.10 11.30
C ASP A 36 5.93 14.43 12.30
N ASN A 37 5.57 15.11 13.40
CA ASN A 37 6.50 15.49 14.47
C ASN A 37 7.02 14.30 15.30
N THR A 38 6.49 13.10 15.10
CA THR A 38 7.00 11.89 15.77
C THR A 38 8.21 11.28 15.06
N LEU A 39 8.47 11.67 13.80
CA LEU A 39 9.64 11.25 13.05
C LEU A 39 10.87 12.09 13.41
N LYS A 40 12.06 11.50 13.28
CA LYS A 40 13.33 12.20 13.48
C LYS A 40 13.48 13.36 12.50
N ASP A 41 14.05 14.47 12.97
CA ASP A 41 14.24 15.67 12.15
C ASP A 41 15.00 15.38 10.85
N ALA A 42 16.08 14.60 10.92
CA ALA A 42 16.87 14.19 9.75
C ALA A 42 16.02 13.50 8.65
N VAL A 43 15.09 12.63 9.05
CA VAL A 43 14.19 11.92 8.11
C VAL A 43 13.20 12.90 7.50
N ARG A 44 12.68 13.85 8.28
CA ARG A 44 11.75 14.88 7.80
C ARG A 44 12.45 15.84 6.83
N THR A 45 13.67 16.28 7.14
CA THR A 45 14.48 17.12 6.25
C THR A 45 14.81 16.40 4.94
N LYS A 46 15.22 15.13 5.02
CA LYS A 46 15.47 14.32 3.84
C LYS A 46 14.20 14.12 3.02
N GLY A 47 13.08 13.79 3.65
CA GLY A 47 11.77 13.67 3.01
C GLY A 47 11.34 14.96 2.31
N ALA A 48 11.55 16.12 2.94
CA ALA A 48 11.28 17.43 2.32
C ALA A 48 12.18 17.67 1.10
N SER A 49 13.46 17.33 1.18
CA SER A 49 14.39 17.43 0.04
C SER A 49 13.96 16.53 -1.13
N VAL A 50 13.55 15.29 -0.84
CA VAL A 50 13.04 14.35 -1.84
C VAL A 50 11.74 14.87 -2.46
N LEU A 51 10.83 15.43 -1.64
CA LEU A 51 9.59 16.03 -2.10
C LEU A 51 9.83 17.23 -3.04
N THR A 52 10.80 18.09 -2.72
CA THR A 52 11.20 19.19 -3.63
C THR A 52 11.70 18.66 -4.97
N ARG A 53 12.58 17.65 -4.96
CA ARG A 53 13.07 17.01 -6.20
C ARG A 53 11.95 16.36 -7.02
N LEU A 54 10.98 15.75 -6.34
CA LEU A 54 9.80 15.17 -6.97
C LEU A 54 8.97 16.25 -7.67
N TRP A 55 8.81 17.43 -7.06
CA TRP A 55 8.11 18.55 -7.70
C TRP A 55 8.90 19.17 -8.86
N ASP A 56 10.22 19.24 -8.76
CA ASP A 56 11.08 19.74 -9.83
C ASP A 56 11.06 18.84 -11.07
N ASN A 57 10.91 17.51 -10.87
CA ASN A 57 11.00 16.56 -11.97
C ASN A 57 10.03 15.36 -11.81
N ARG A 58 8.73 15.64 -11.83
CA ARG A 58 7.65 14.66 -11.55
C ARG A 58 7.72 13.32 -12.31
N PHE A 59 8.33 13.28 -13.49
CA PHE A 59 8.39 12.09 -14.34
C PHE A 59 9.79 11.47 -14.45
N SER A 60 10.78 12.01 -13.74
CA SER A 60 12.12 11.42 -13.77
C SER A 60 12.14 10.13 -12.96
N LYS A 61 12.18 8.99 -13.67
CA LYS A 61 12.28 7.61 -13.14
C LYS A 61 13.55 7.34 -12.29
N ARG A 62 14.34 8.36 -11.94
CA ARG A 62 15.65 8.22 -11.26
C ARG A 62 15.74 8.88 -9.89
N ILE A 63 14.67 9.47 -9.37
CA ILE A 63 14.81 10.41 -8.24
C ILE A 63 15.32 9.71 -6.98
N GLU A 64 14.87 8.49 -6.66
CA GLU A 64 15.35 7.74 -5.49
C GLU A 64 15.28 6.21 -5.71
N ALA A 65 16.28 5.48 -5.21
CA ALA A 65 16.44 4.04 -5.44
C ALA A 65 15.32 3.15 -4.85
N TYR A 66 14.48 3.72 -3.99
CA TYR A 66 13.40 3.03 -3.29
C TYR A 66 12.01 3.28 -3.88
N PHE A 67 11.80 4.26 -4.76
CA PHE A 67 10.51 4.40 -5.45
C PHE A 67 10.13 3.18 -6.29
N PRO A 68 11.07 2.56 -7.04
CA PRO A 68 10.77 1.32 -7.77
C PRO A 68 10.30 0.17 -6.88
N VAL A 69 10.68 0.14 -5.59
CA VAL A 69 10.19 -0.87 -4.62
C VAL A 69 8.69 -0.75 -4.44
N LEU A 70 8.21 0.46 -4.21
CA LEU A 70 6.79 0.71 -3.97
C LEU A 70 5.99 0.50 -5.25
N GLU A 71 6.49 1.00 -6.39
CA GLU A 71 5.85 0.82 -7.69
C GLU A 71 5.67 -0.66 -8.02
N THR A 72 6.75 -1.45 -8.00
CA THR A 72 6.66 -2.89 -8.29
C THR A 72 5.76 -3.64 -7.31
N THR A 73 5.76 -3.26 -6.03
CA THR A 73 4.89 -3.85 -5.02
C THR A 73 3.41 -3.51 -5.26
N TRP A 74 3.09 -2.27 -5.64
CA TRP A 74 1.73 -1.88 -6.03
C TRP A 74 1.27 -2.62 -7.29
N GLU A 75 2.17 -2.77 -8.26
CA GLU A 75 1.87 -3.49 -9.50
C GLU A 75 1.66 -4.99 -9.26
N ALA A 76 2.42 -5.60 -8.36
CA ALA A 76 2.15 -6.98 -7.93
C ALA A 76 0.84 -7.09 -7.15
N ARG A 77 0.57 -6.13 -6.27
CA ARG A 77 -0.66 -6.10 -5.46
C ARG A 77 -1.91 -5.97 -6.34
N ARG A 78 -1.83 -5.30 -7.48
CA ARG A 78 -2.89 -5.19 -8.49
C ARG A 78 -3.33 -6.55 -9.04
N HIS A 79 -2.40 -7.49 -9.22
CA HIS A 79 -2.69 -8.82 -9.76
C HIS A 79 -2.98 -9.87 -8.67
N THR A 80 -2.85 -9.48 -7.40
CA THR A 80 -3.01 -10.41 -6.27
C THR A 80 -4.48 -10.58 -5.90
N THR A 81 -4.99 -11.81 -6.05
CA THR A 81 -6.31 -12.20 -5.53
C THR A 81 -6.22 -12.50 -4.04
N VAL A 82 -7.02 -11.80 -3.22
CA VAL A 82 -7.08 -12.01 -1.78
C VAL A 82 -7.99 -13.19 -1.45
N GLN A 83 -7.50 -14.11 -0.60
CA GLN A 83 -8.25 -15.31 -0.20
C GLN A 83 -8.78 -15.22 1.23
N LEU A 84 -8.19 -14.36 2.07
CA LEU A 84 -8.43 -14.19 3.51
C LEU A 84 -8.00 -15.42 4.32
N GLY A 85 -8.59 -16.59 4.05
CA GLY A 85 -8.19 -17.87 4.63
C GLY A 85 -8.25 -17.87 6.16
N THR A 86 -7.08 -17.98 6.79
CA THR A 86 -6.92 -17.94 8.27
C THR A 86 -6.65 -16.54 8.82
N LEU A 87 -6.68 -15.52 7.95
CA LEU A 87 -6.31 -14.13 8.23
C LEU A 87 -4.85 -13.94 8.67
N MET A 88 -4.01 -14.98 8.60
CA MET A 88 -2.56 -14.89 8.90
C MET A 88 -1.78 -14.18 7.79
N GLY A 89 -2.28 -14.18 6.55
CA GLY A 89 -1.70 -13.45 5.42
C GLY A 89 -0.64 -14.22 4.63
N VAL A 90 -0.36 -15.48 4.99
CA VAL A 90 0.65 -16.30 4.31
C VAL A 90 0.32 -16.49 2.83
N SER A 91 -0.92 -16.86 2.50
CA SER A 91 -1.37 -17.03 1.11
C SER A 91 -1.24 -15.73 0.31
N GLU A 92 -1.59 -14.60 0.91
CA GLU A 92 -1.49 -13.27 0.29
C GLU A 92 -0.03 -12.85 0.08
N ILE A 93 0.87 -13.14 1.02
CA ILE A 93 2.31 -12.89 0.86
C ILE A 93 2.87 -13.70 -0.31
N PHE A 94 2.55 -15.00 -0.38
CA PHE A 94 2.97 -15.85 -1.50
C PHE A 94 2.39 -15.39 -2.84
N ALA A 95 1.12 -14.97 -2.86
CA ALA A 95 0.51 -14.42 -4.05
C ALA A 95 1.21 -13.12 -4.49
N LEU A 96 1.45 -12.19 -3.57
CA LEU A 96 2.17 -10.95 -3.86
C LEU A 96 3.57 -11.20 -4.44
N MET A 97 4.32 -12.14 -3.86
CA MET A 97 5.64 -12.52 -4.37
C MET A 97 5.55 -13.16 -5.77
N ARG A 98 4.55 -14.01 -6.01
CA ARG A 98 4.33 -14.65 -7.32
C ARG A 98 3.99 -13.63 -8.39
N GLU A 99 3.22 -12.59 -8.05
CA GLU A 99 2.89 -11.48 -8.98
C GLU A 99 4.04 -10.47 -9.15
N GLY A 100 5.23 -10.74 -8.61
CA GLY A 100 6.43 -9.93 -8.82
C GLY A 100 6.64 -8.80 -7.81
N GLY A 101 6.08 -8.90 -6.61
CA GLY A 101 6.30 -7.92 -5.55
C GLY A 101 7.77 -7.85 -5.13
N ASP A 102 8.27 -6.64 -4.82
CA ASP A 102 9.67 -6.46 -4.45
C ASP A 102 9.97 -7.14 -3.11
N LEU A 103 10.97 -8.01 -3.09
CA LEU A 103 11.39 -8.73 -1.88
C LEU A 103 11.80 -7.77 -0.76
N ARG A 104 12.39 -6.61 -1.07
CA ARG A 104 12.78 -5.62 -0.06
C ARG A 104 11.59 -5.11 0.74
N PHE A 105 10.41 -5.04 0.13
CA PHE A 105 9.17 -4.67 0.81
C PHE A 105 8.71 -5.77 1.77
N VAL A 106 8.73 -7.03 1.33
CA VAL A 106 8.30 -8.18 2.15
C VAL A 106 9.30 -8.45 3.27
N ASP A 107 10.59 -8.37 2.99
CA ASP A 107 11.69 -8.57 3.94
C ASP A 107 11.63 -7.54 5.07
N TYR A 108 11.26 -6.29 4.76
CA TYR A 108 11.04 -5.27 5.78
C TYR A 108 10.05 -5.74 6.85
N PHE A 109 8.91 -6.32 6.45
CA PHE A 109 7.91 -6.80 7.41
C PHE A 109 8.23 -8.16 8.02
N SER A 110 9.16 -8.92 7.44
CA SER A 110 9.55 -10.26 7.86
C SER A 110 10.71 -10.29 8.87
N ARG A 111 11.20 -9.12 9.29
CA ARG A 111 12.28 -8.99 10.28
C ARG A 111 11.85 -9.43 11.69
N ASP A 112 12.78 -10.00 12.44
CA ASP A 112 12.51 -10.53 13.80
C ASP A 112 11.94 -9.48 14.77
N THR A 113 12.30 -8.21 14.59
CA THR A 113 11.88 -7.11 15.47
C THR A 113 10.74 -6.28 14.88
N CYS A 114 9.89 -6.86 14.03
CA CYS A 114 8.79 -6.13 13.39
C CYS A 114 7.71 -5.73 14.42
N PRO A 115 7.49 -4.42 14.66
CA PRO A 115 6.47 -3.95 15.60
C PRO A 115 5.06 -4.37 15.18
N HIS A 116 4.19 -4.54 16.17
CA HIS A 116 2.80 -4.96 15.91
C HIS A 116 2.02 -3.96 15.03
N ASP A 117 2.30 -2.65 15.14
CA ASP A 117 1.71 -1.61 14.29
C ASP A 117 2.05 -1.84 12.81
N GLU A 118 3.30 -2.17 12.51
CA GLU A 118 3.78 -2.42 11.15
C GLU A 118 3.20 -3.70 10.56
N LEU A 119 3.12 -4.76 11.37
CA LEU A 119 2.46 -6.00 10.96
C LEU A 119 0.97 -5.78 10.66
N GLN A 120 0.28 -4.95 11.44
CA GLN A 120 -1.11 -4.60 11.13
C GLN A 120 -1.21 -3.79 9.84
N ALA A 121 -0.32 -2.81 9.63
CA ALA A 121 -0.28 -2.02 8.40
C ALA A 121 -0.04 -2.91 7.16
N PHE A 122 0.85 -3.90 7.28
CA PHE A 122 1.11 -4.86 6.22
C PHE A 122 -0.09 -5.76 5.94
N ARG A 123 -0.79 -6.23 6.99
CA ARG A 123 -2.05 -6.98 6.82
C ARG A 123 -3.12 -6.12 6.12
N GLU A 124 -3.27 -4.84 6.47
CA GLU A 124 -4.19 -3.95 5.76
C GLU A 124 -3.83 -3.84 4.27
N PHE A 125 -2.54 -3.76 3.94
CA PHE A 125 -2.06 -3.74 2.55
C PHE A 125 -2.37 -5.05 1.82
N LEU A 126 -2.05 -6.21 2.41
CA LEU A 126 -2.26 -7.51 1.80
C LEU A 126 -3.75 -7.77 1.55
N PHE A 127 -4.59 -7.61 2.57
CA PHE A 127 -6.00 -7.97 2.48
C PHE A 127 -6.88 -6.87 1.85
N GLY A 128 -6.41 -5.62 1.81
CA GLY A 128 -7.18 -4.49 1.30
C GLY A 128 -8.38 -4.09 2.15
N VAL A 129 -8.35 -4.48 3.42
CA VAL A 129 -9.35 -4.15 4.44
C VAL A 129 -8.66 -3.51 5.64
N SER A 130 -9.40 -2.68 6.38
CA SER A 130 -8.89 -2.01 7.56
C SER A 130 -8.58 -2.98 8.70
N ALA A 131 -7.73 -2.57 9.64
CA ALA A 131 -7.42 -3.35 10.83
C ALA A 131 -8.65 -3.58 11.72
N GLU A 132 -9.62 -2.66 11.71
CA GLU A 132 -10.90 -2.82 12.38
C GLU A 132 -11.72 -3.94 11.74
N GLU A 133 -11.82 -3.94 10.41
CA GLU A 133 -12.52 -4.98 9.65
C GLU A 133 -11.86 -6.35 9.87
N LEU A 134 -10.52 -6.42 9.82
CA LEU A 134 -9.77 -7.64 10.12
C LEU A 134 -10.01 -8.15 11.54
N ARG A 135 -10.12 -7.26 12.53
CA ARG A 135 -10.46 -7.63 13.92
C ARG A 135 -11.88 -8.19 14.04
N ILE A 136 -12.83 -7.60 13.31
CA ILE A 136 -14.22 -8.10 13.26
C ILE A 136 -14.25 -9.50 12.65
N MET A 137 -13.54 -9.71 11.53
CA MET A 137 -13.45 -11.02 10.87
C MET A 137 -12.77 -12.08 11.75
N ASP A 138 -11.66 -11.73 12.41
CA ASP A 138 -10.96 -12.61 13.35
C ASP A 138 -11.86 -13.01 14.54
N LYS A 139 -12.62 -12.05 15.08
CA LYS A 139 -13.60 -12.34 16.15
C LYS A 139 -14.69 -13.29 15.67
N LYS A 140 -15.29 -13.05 14.49
CA LYS A 140 -16.30 -13.95 13.91
C LYS A 140 -15.76 -15.36 13.65
N MET A 141 -14.50 -15.48 13.20
CA MET A 141 -13.85 -16.78 12.97
C MET A 141 -13.62 -17.53 14.28
N LYS A 142 -13.30 -16.83 15.38
CA LYS A 142 -13.14 -17.43 16.72
C LYS A 142 -14.48 -17.82 17.35
N ASP A 143 -15.52 -17.03 17.13
CA ASP A 143 -16.86 -17.27 17.67
C ASP A 143 -17.63 -18.33 16.86
N GLY A 144 -17.29 -18.51 15.58
CA GLY A 144 -17.88 -19.51 14.68
C GLY A 144 -17.21 -20.89 14.75
N LYS A 145 -17.89 -21.93 14.24
CA LYS A 145 -17.30 -23.26 14.04
C LYS A 145 -16.36 -23.34 12.82
N ASN A 146 -16.38 -22.32 11.94
CA ASN A 146 -15.55 -22.27 10.74
C ASN A 146 -14.19 -21.64 11.04
N ARG A 147 -13.12 -22.39 10.77
CA ARG A 147 -11.72 -21.97 10.96
C ARG A 147 -11.12 -21.27 9.72
N VAL A 148 -11.96 -20.99 8.71
CA VAL A 148 -11.58 -20.41 7.43
C VAL A 148 -12.62 -19.38 7.04
N PHE A 149 -12.15 -18.20 6.64
CA PHE A 149 -12.96 -17.07 6.21
C PHE A 149 -12.81 -16.91 4.69
N THR A 150 -13.92 -16.87 3.95
CA THR A 150 -13.90 -16.69 2.48
C THR A 150 -14.28 -15.27 2.07
N THR A 151 -14.04 -14.90 0.81
CA THR A 151 -14.45 -13.61 0.26
C THR A 151 -15.97 -13.40 0.29
N GLN A 152 -16.77 -14.46 0.17
CA GLN A 152 -18.23 -14.40 0.31
C GLN A 152 -18.65 -14.09 1.76
N ASP A 153 -17.92 -14.62 2.75
CA ASP A 153 -18.16 -14.31 4.17
C ASP A 153 -17.80 -12.85 4.50
N ALA A 154 -16.83 -12.28 3.76
CA ALA A 154 -16.42 -10.88 3.90
C ALA A 154 -17.53 -9.93 3.46
N ASP A 155 -18.22 -10.21 2.35
CA ASP A 155 -19.29 -9.36 1.83
C ASP A 155 -20.47 -9.22 2.80
N THR A 156 -20.73 -10.25 3.60
CA THR A 156 -21.78 -10.21 4.64
C THR A 156 -21.31 -9.52 5.93
N THR A 157 -20.01 -9.27 6.07
CA THR A 157 -19.38 -8.77 7.30
C THR A 157 -18.92 -7.33 7.18
N LEU A 158 -18.52 -6.91 5.98
CA LEU A 158 -17.97 -5.58 5.71
C LEU A 158 -19.09 -4.59 5.44
N SER A 159 -18.89 -3.33 5.85
CA SER A 159 -19.86 -2.25 5.60
C SER A 159 -19.87 -1.78 4.15
N LEU A 160 -18.83 -2.13 3.38
CA LEU A 160 -18.71 -1.85 1.96
C LEU A 160 -18.80 -3.16 1.16
N PRO A 161 -19.60 -3.22 0.09
CA PRO A 161 -19.70 -4.39 -0.76
C PRO A 161 -18.35 -4.81 -1.36
N SER A 162 -18.16 -6.12 -1.60
CA SER A 162 -17.11 -6.69 -2.48
C SER A 162 -16.83 -5.86 -3.71
N THR A 163 -17.85 -5.20 -4.25
CA THR A 163 -17.78 -4.39 -5.46
C THR A 163 -16.72 -3.30 -5.42
N TYR A 164 -16.40 -2.77 -4.23
CA TYR A 164 -15.31 -1.82 -4.02
C TYR A 164 -13.94 -2.48 -3.78
N LEU A 165 -13.93 -3.77 -3.45
CA LEU A 165 -12.73 -4.55 -3.13
C LEU A 165 -12.30 -5.48 -4.29
N TYR A 166 -13.22 -5.86 -5.18
CA TYR A 166 -13.10 -7.00 -6.10
C TYR A 166 -13.91 -6.90 -7.41
N ASN A 167 -14.78 -5.89 -7.63
CA ASN A 167 -15.56 -5.82 -8.89
C ASN A 167 -15.00 -4.76 -9.83
N HIS A 168 -14.07 -5.25 -10.65
CA HIS A 168 -13.11 -4.53 -11.46
C HIS A 168 -13.65 -4.08 -12.83
N SER A 169 -14.93 -3.74 -12.98
CA SER A 169 -15.55 -3.54 -14.32
C SER A 169 -16.09 -2.14 -14.62
N ALA A 170 -15.99 -1.16 -13.71
CA ALA A 170 -16.67 0.13 -13.89
C ALA A 170 -15.78 1.39 -13.69
N THR A 171 -14.54 1.25 -13.22
CA THR A 171 -13.63 2.39 -12.99
C THR A 171 -12.25 2.02 -13.52
N ASP A 172 -11.57 2.95 -14.20
CA ASP A 172 -10.21 2.78 -14.69
C ASP A 172 -9.27 2.25 -13.59
N PHE A 173 -8.44 1.26 -13.94
CA PHE A 173 -7.64 0.48 -13.01
C PHE A 173 -6.71 1.35 -12.16
N VAL A 174 -6.20 2.43 -12.77
CA VAL A 174 -5.29 3.37 -12.14
C VAL A 174 -5.98 4.07 -10.97
N THR A 175 -7.24 4.46 -11.16
CA THR A 175 -8.08 5.07 -10.12
C THR A 175 -8.25 4.12 -8.93
N GLN A 176 -8.34 2.81 -9.17
CA GLN A 176 -8.51 1.82 -8.12
C GLN A 176 -7.29 1.73 -7.20
N LEU A 177 -6.07 1.73 -7.75
CA LEU A 177 -4.83 1.76 -6.96
C LEU A 177 -4.78 2.99 -6.06
N TYR A 178 -5.10 4.16 -6.62
CA TYR A 178 -5.12 5.41 -5.87
C TYR A 178 -6.17 5.38 -4.75
N LEU A 179 -7.39 4.94 -5.04
CA LEU A 179 -8.46 4.84 -4.03
C LEU A 179 -8.11 3.84 -2.92
N PHE A 180 -7.50 2.69 -3.29
CA PHE A 180 -6.99 1.70 -2.35
C PHE A 180 -5.96 2.31 -1.38
N PHE A 181 -5.04 3.11 -1.90
CA PHE A 181 -4.08 3.84 -1.07
C PHE A 181 -4.77 4.90 -0.20
N VAL A 182 -5.56 5.79 -0.81
CA VAL A 182 -6.19 6.94 -0.13
C VAL A 182 -7.08 6.48 1.02
N LYS A 183 -7.86 5.41 0.85
CA LYS A 183 -8.69 4.84 1.92
C LYS A 183 -7.82 4.50 3.14
N ARG A 184 -6.80 3.65 2.96
CA ARG A 184 -5.92 3.22 4.06
C ARG A 184 -5.13 4.39 4.66
N HIS A 185 -4.71 5.33 3.83
CA HIS A 185 -3.98 6.51 4.28
C HIS A 185 -4.84 7.40 5.18
N LEU A 186 -6.09 7.68 4.78
CA LEU A 186 -7.04 8.46 5.59
C LEU A 186 -7.41 7.74 6.89
N GLU A 187 -7.60 6.43 6.84
CA GLU A 187 -7.87 5.63 8.04
C GLU A 187 -6.69 5.67 9.01
N ALA A 188 -5.46 5.43 8.53
CA ALA A 188 -4.25 5.51 9.34
C ALA A 188 -4.05 6.91 9.95
N HIS A 189 -4.28 7.96 9.15
CA HIS A 189 -4.23 9.35 9.61
C HIS A 189 -5.29 9.66 10.68
N THR A 190 -6.53 9.18 10.48
CA THR A 190 -7.61 9.32 11.45
C THR A 190 -7.26 8.61 12.77
N ARG A 191 -6.71 7.40 12.69
CA ARG A 191 -6.23 6.67 13.87
C ARG A 191 -5.12 7.44 14.56
N ARG A 192 -4.20 8.07 13.82
CA ARG A 192 -3.09 8.89 14.35
C ARG A 192 -3.61 10.09 15.14
N ILE A 193 -4.49 10.91 14.54
CA ILE A 193 -5.06 12.11 15.18
C ILE A 193 -5.91 11.77 16.40
N ARG A 194 -6.79 10.77 16.27
CA ARG A 194 -7.77 10.42 17.32
C ARG A 194 -7.23 9.43 18.34
N ASN A 195 -5.97 9.04 18.23
CA ASN A 195 -5.34 8.00 19.03
C ASN A 195 -6.15 6.68 19.11
N LEU A 196 -6.77 6.25 18.00
CA LEU A 196 -7.54 5.00 17.93
C LEU A 196 -6.64 3.76 17.80
N GLN A 197 -7.14 2.57 18.12
CA GLN A 197 -6.37 1.34 17.88
C GLN A 197 -6.17 1.08 16.38
N GLY A 198 -5.12 0.35 16.03
CA GLY A 198 -4.76 0.02 14.65
C GLY A 198 -3.55 0.81 14.14
N PRO A 199 -3.11 0.51 12.90
CA PRO A 199 -1.88 1.06 12.36
C PRO A 199 -1.99 2.56 12.15
N LYS A 200 -0.99 3.31 12.63
CA LYS A 200 -0.95 4.78 12.49
C LYS A 200 -0.35 5.25 11.17
N ARG A 201 0.33 4.35 10.47
CA ARG A 201 0.93 4.57 9.15
C ARG A 201 0.56 3.43 8.23
N THR A 202 0.54 3.68 6.92
CA THR A 202 0.37 2.59 5.96
C THR A 202 1.66 1.78 5.83
N ALA A 203 1.58 0.57 5.26
CA ALA A 203 2.75 -0.26 5.01
C ALA A 203 3.81 0.48 4.16
N GLU A 204 3.35 1.22 3.16
CA GLU A 204 4.20 2.00 2.27
C GLU A 204 4.91 3.14 2.98
N GLU A 205 4.24 3.82 3.92
CA GLU A 205 4.83 4.89 4.72
C GLU A 205 5.93 4.33 5.64
N HIS A 206 5.71 3.16 6.27
CA HIS A 206 6.73 2.50 7.08
C HIS A 206 7.98 2.13 6.26
N VAL A 207 7.78 1.50 5.09
CA VAL A 207 8.89 1.14 4.20
C VAL A 207 9.63 2.37 3.68
N LEU A 208 8.91 3.45 3.34
CA LEU A 208 9.52 4.70 2.88
C LEU A 208 10.33 5.38 4.00
N VAL A 209 9.80 5.43 5.23
CA VAL A 209 10.53 5.93 6.40
C VAL A 209 11.84 5.15 6.58
N TYR A 210 11.77 3.82 6.51
CA TYR A 210 12.95 2.96 6.65
C TYR A 210 14.03 3.27 5.60
N PHE A 211 13.66 3.38 4.32
CA PHE A 211 14.64 3.73 3.28
C PHE A 211 15.23 5.12 3.46
N LEU A 212 14.43 6.10 3.89
CA LEU A 212 14.95 7.43 4.22
C LEU A 212 15.91 7.40 5.41
N GLU A 213 15.61 6.60 6.45
CA GLU A 213 16.50 6.41 7.59
C GLU A 213 17.85 5.81 7.17
N GLN A 214 17.84 4.81 6.28
CA GLN A 214 19.05 4.23 5.72
C GLN A 214 19.84 5.24 4.89
N ALA A 215 19.18 5.99 4.01
CA ALA A 215 19.83 7.02 3.19
C ALA A 215 20.44 8.14 4.05
N CYS A 216 19.85 8.44 5.22
CA CYS A 216 20.42 9.38 6.19
C CYS A 216 21.64 8.81 6.93
N ALA A 217 21.73 7.49 7.10
CA ALA A 217 22.85 6.82 7.77
C ALA A 217 24.05 6.64 6.83
N GLU A 218 23.82 6.36 5.55
CA GLU A 218 24.88 6.21 4.52
C GLU A 218 25.52 7.54 4.10
N GLY A 219 24.82 8.66 4.32
CA GLY A 219 25.33 10.02 4.04
C GLY A 219 26.15 10.65 5.17
N LYS A 220 26.49 9.89 6.23
CA LYS A 220 27.37 10.31 7.34
C LYS A 220 28.72 9.61 7.23
#